data_AF-A0AA93BCJ0-F1
#
_entry.id   AF-A0AA93BCJ0-F1
#
_cell.length_a   1.000
_cell.length_b   1.000
_cell.length_c   1.000
_cell.angle_alpha   90.00
_cell.angle_beta   90.00
_cell.angle_gamma   90.00
#
_symmetry.space_group_name_H-M   'P 1'
#
loop_
_entity.id
_entity.type
_entity.pdbx_description
1 polymer ?
#
loop_
_entity_poly.entity_id
_entity_poly.type
_entity_poly.pdbx_seq_one_letter_code
_entity_poly.pdbx_strand_id
1 'polypeptide(L)'
;MEKEWMKLIDDVENDRSHNTDPYFKVLDFIREKSTIEDKRAIVQEVERRIKKVVNREDNNPDGFFRNFSDTERDLLDDLLGLREVTLDEMMLHPTAAEVERLSQLNDKLYKLTLECFEQCRNLWLTLYRSPYKVDDRFCYDLDSTLRFEYADKDSVLHLENDDYYGSDFDYMIHLTDELLSTGHCKMDTIVNGASANFFDNEEDTLRELTDTLDDGTSWAEGYLHNKAYDHLCICYAMHALHTHEPWCLPDILRMDDFTVSVELKYDRNISEQRDIRYADDGNETDPHWPENVPCLDRTQKG
;
A
#
# COMPACT_ATOMS: atom_id res chain seq x y z
N MET A 1 21.91 -26.13 23.60
CA MET A 1 20.60 -26.61 23.13
C MET A 1 20.11 -25.58 22.14
N GLU A 2 19.82 -26.01 20.93
CA GLU A 2 19.09 -25.19 19.95
C GLU A 2 17.72 -24.86 20.55
N LYS A 3 17.34 -23.58 20.54
CA LYS A 3 16.02 -23.16 21.05
C LYS A 3 14.95 -23.72 20.11
N GLU A 4 13.84 -24.19 20.67
CA GLU A 4 12.73 -24.82 19.91
C GLU A 4 12.29 -23.99 18.70
N TRP A 5 12.13 -22.68 18.88
CA TRP A 5 11.73 -21.77 17.81
C TRP A 5 12.72 -21.67 16.66
N MET A 6 14.03 -21.85 16.91
CA MET A 6 15.05 -21.75 15.85
C MET A 6 14.88 -22.89 14.85
N LYS A 7 14.59 -24.09 15.36
CA LYS A 7 14.24 -25.24 14.51
C LYS A 7 12.95 -25.00 13.74
N LEU A 8 11.93 -24.40 14.35
CA LEU A 8 10.66 -24.11 13.66
C LEU A 8 10.87 -23.13 12.50
N ILE A 9 11.70 -22.09 12.67
CA ILE A 9 12.05 -21.17 11.58
C ILE A 9 12.90 -21.87 10.51
N ASP A 10 13.82 -22.78 10.89
CA ASP A 10 14.55 -23.60 9.93
C ASP A 10 13.62 -24.49 9.10
N ASP A 11 12.59 -25.05 9.72
CA ASP A 11 11.58 -25.86 9.01
C ASP A 11 10.81 -24.98 8.00
N VAL A 12 10.48 -23.73 8.34
CA VAL A 12 9.92 -22.75 7.38
C VAL A 12 10.90 -22.45 6.25
N GLU A 13 12.19 -22.24 6.54
CA GLU A 13 13.19 -21.94 5.49
C GLU A 13 13.34 -23.10 4.49
N ASN A 14 13.33 -24.35 4.99
CA ASN A 14 13.71 -25.55 4.24
C ASN A 14 12.53 -26.32 3.64
N ASP A 15 11.34 -26.30 4.24
CA ASP A 15 10.14 -26.98 3.71
C ASP A 15 9.39 -26.04 2.75
N ARG A 16 9.83 -26.05 1.49
CA ARG A 16 9.20 -25.34 0.37
C ARG A 16 8.20 -26.20 -0.40
N SER A 17 7.77 -27.33 0.17
CA SER A 17 6.57 -27.98 -0.36
C SER A 17 5.38 -27.01 -0.16
N HIS A 18 4.28 -27.15 -0.90
CA HIS A 18 3.08 -26.31 -0.70
C HIS A 18 2.36 -26.61 0.65
N ASN A 19 3.12 -26.99 1.67
CA ASN A 19 2.72 -27.35 3.01
C ASN A 19 2.97 -26.16 3.93
N THR A 20 1.91 -25.49 4.36
CA THR A 20 1.98 -24.34 5.27
C THR A 20 2.10 -24.75 6.75
N ASP A 21 2.14 -26.05 7.05
CA ASP A 21 2.24 -26.61 8.41
C ASP A 21 3.45 -26.09 9.23
N PRO A 22 4.67 -25.93 8.67
CA PRO A 22 5.79 -25.37 9.41
C PRO A 22 5.53 -23.92 9.85
N TYR A 23 4.93 -23.12 8.98
CA TYR A 23 4.62 -21.71 9.25
C TYR A 23 3.63 -21.57 10.41
N PHE A 24 2.52 -22.31 10.38
CA PHE A 24 1.53 -22.28 11.46
C PHE A 24 2.10 -22.73 12.82
N LYS A 25 3.00 -23.72 12.83
CA LYS A 25 3.66 -24.14 14.08
C LYS A 25 4.51 -23.04 14.72
N VAL A 26 5.18 -22.22 13.91
CA VAL A 26 5.92 -21.05 14.42
C VAL A 26 4.94 -20.03 15.00
N LEU A 27 3.83 -19.75 14.30
CA LEU A 27 2.81 -18.81 14.79
C LEU A 27 2.21 -19.26 16.12
N ASP A 28 1.84 -20.53 16.25
CA ASP A 28 1.33 -21.09 17.49
C ASP A 28 2.36 -20.99 18.62
N PHE A 29 3.65 -21.24 18.33
CA PHE A 29 4.71 -21.06 19.30
C PHE A 29 4.83 -19.59 19.75
N ILE A 30 4.80 -18.63 18.82
CA ILE A 30 4.88 -17.20 19.12
C ILE A 30 3.72 -16.79 20.04
N ARG A 31 2.49 -17.18 19.70
CA ARG A 31 1.27 -16.80 20.43
C ARG A 31 1.16 -17.46 21.80
N GLU A 32 1.47 -18.75 21.89
CA GLU A 32 1.10 -19.56 23.06
C GLU A 32 2.26 -19.84 24.02
N LYS A 33 3.51 -19.84 23.54
CA LYS A 33 4.66 -20.39 24.29
C LYS A 33 5.82 -19.43 24.46
N SER A 34 5.96 -18.44 23.58
CA SER A 34 7.13 -17.57 23.56
C SER A 34 7.10 -16.50 24.66
N THR A 35 8.25 -16.29 25.30
CA THR A 35 8.48 -15.12 26.18
C THR A 35 8.76 -13.86 25.35
N ILE A 36 8.75 -12.67 25.97
CA ILE A 36 9.16 -11.44 25.29
C ILE A 36 10.61 -11.53 24.81
N GLU A 37 11.50 -12.16 25.59
CA GLU A 37 12.89 -12.38 25.20
C GLU A 37 13.02 -13.33 24.02
N ASP A 38 12.15 -14.36 23.93
CA ASP A 38 12.09 -15.22 22.76
C ASP A 38 11.55 -14.48 21.54
N LYS A 39 10.49 -13.67 21.69
CA LYS A 39 9.94 -12.84 20.60
C LYS A 39 11.00 -11.88 20.04
N ARG A 40 11.74 -11.17 20.90
CA ARG A 40 12.85 -10.30 20.47
C ARG A 40 13.93 -11.08 19.71
N ALA A 41 14.31 -12.25 20.20
CA ALA A 41 15.30 -13.10 19.53
C ALA A 41 14.78 -13.64 18.18
N ILE A 42 13.48 -13.95 18.09
CA ILE A 42 12.81 -14.37 16.84
C ILE A 42 12.84 -13.22 15.83
N VAL A 43 12.44 -11.99 16.20
CA VAL A 43 12.50 -10.81 15.32
C VAL A 43 13.90 -10.64 14.74
N GLN A 44 14.93 -10.63 15.60
CA GLN A 44 16.31 -10.44 15.17
C GLN A 44 16.79 -11.53 14.21
N GLU A 45 16.43 -12.79 14.47
CA GLU A 45 16.80 -13.90 13.60
C GLU A 45 16.04 -13.91 12.28
N VAL A 46 14.75 -13.58 12.30
CA VAL A 46 13.91 -13.43 11.10
C VAL A 46 14.46 -12.31 10.22
N GLU A 47 14.71 -11.12 10.78
CA GLU A 47 15.29 -10.00 10.04
C GLU A 47 16.68 -10.32 9.47
N ARG A 48 17.51 -11.05 10.22
CA ARG A 48 18.80 -11.54 9.72
C ARG A 48 18.63 -12.45 8.49
N ARG A 49 17.59 -13.29 8.47
CA ARG A 49 17.28 -14.16 7.32
C ARG A 49 16.71 -13.37 6.16
N ILE A 50 15.82 -12.41 6.40
CA ILE A 50 15.30 -11.49 5.37
C ILE A 50 16.48 -10.78 4.71
N LYS A 51 17.35 -10.16 5.49
CA LYS A 51 18.57 -9.49 5.00
C LYS A 51 19.48 -10.42 4.18
N LYS A 52 19.58 -11.70 4.55
CA LYS A 52 20.36 -12.70 3.79
C LYS A 52 19.70 -13.06 2.46
N VAL A 53 18.38 -13.13 2.41
CA VAL A 53 17.63 -13.36 1.15
C VAL A 53 17.78 -12.13 0.26
N VAL A 54 17.57 -10.93 0.79
CA VAL A 54 17.63 -9.69 0.02
C VAL A 54 19.04 -9.38 -0.45
N ASN A 55 20.02 -9.32 0.45
CA ASN A 55 21.41 -8.93 0.17
C ASN A 55 22.29 -10.08 -0.34
N ARG A 56 21.72 -11.06 -1.03
CA ARG A 56 22.46 -12.26 -1.46
C ARG A 56 23.51 -11.97 -2.54
N GLU A 57 23.46 -10.79 -3.17
CA GLU A 57 24.49 -10.31 -4.09
C GLU A 57 25.27 -9.16 -3.43
N ASP A 58 26.55 -9.39 -3.13
CA ASP A 58 27.45 -8.47 -2.42
C ASP A 58 27.69 -7.10 -3.10
N ASN A 59 27.06 -6.82 -4.24
CA ASN A 59 27.29 -5.61 -5.02
C ASN A 59 26.06 -5.19 -5.84
N ASN A 60 24.90 -4.97 -5.22
CA ASN A 60 23.82 -4.26 -5.91
C ASN A 60 23.93 -2.74 -5.62
N PRO A 61 24.44 -1.92 -6.55
CA PRO A 61 24.56 -0.48 -6.35
C PRO A 61 23.21 0.25 -6.36
N ASP A 62 22.13 -0.43 -6.78
CA ASP A 62 20.86 0.23 -7.10
C ASP A 62 19.78 0.11 -6.01
N GLY A 63 19.93 -0.69 -4.95
CA GLY A 63 18.92 -0.89 -3.90
C GLY A 63 18.49 -2.36 -3.73
N PHE A 64 17.28 -2.62 -3.23
CA PHE A 64 16.72 -3.99 -3.11
C PHE A 64 16.21 -4.57 -4.45
N PHE A 65 16.27 -3.79 -5.55
CA PHE A 65 15.80 -4.05 -6.93
C PHE A 65 16.31 -5.29 -7.70
N ARG A 66 16.86 -6.30 -7.03
CA ARG A 66 17.16 -7.56 -7.72
C ARG A 66 15.88 -8.34 -7.97
N ASN A 67 15.82 -9.06 -9.08
CA ASN A 67 14.71 -9.98 -9.31
C ASN A 67 14.79 -11.17 -8.33
N PHE A 68 13.75 -11.36 -7.54
CA PHE A 68 13.55 -12.54 -6.70
C PHE A 68 12.92 -13.68 -7.52
N SER A 69 13.43 -14.89 -7.35
CA SER A 69 12.72 -16.10 -7.80
C SER A 69 11.42 -16.29 -7.00
N ASP A 70 10.45 -17.03 -7.53
CA ASP A 70 9.18 -17.27 -6.84
C ASP A 70 9.38 -17.89 -5.45
N THR A 71 10.34 -18.81 -5.32
CA THR A 71 10.70 -19.40 -4.02
C THR A 71 11.31 -18.39 -3.04
N GLU A 72 12.06 -17.40 -3.54
CA GLU A 72 12.58 -16.32 -2.70
C GLU A 72 11.45 -15.36 -2.27
N ARG A 73 10.49 -15.08 -3.16
CA ARG A 73 9.31 -14.28 -2.83
C ARG A 73 8.45 -14.96 -1.77
N ASP A 74 8.12 -16.23 -1.96
CA ASP A 74 7.33 -16.98 -0.97
C ASP A 74 8.07 -17.06 0.39
N LEU A 75 9.40 -17.20 0.40
CA LEU A 75 10.20 -17.14 1.63
C LEU A 75 10.19 -15.74 2.27
N LEU A 76 10.25 -14.67 1.48
CA LEU A 76 10.16 -13.30 2.00
C LEU A 76 8.79 -13.04 2.60
N ASP A 77 7.71 -13.44 1.93
CA ASP A 77 6.34 -13.32 2.42
C ASP A 77 6.18 -14.06 3.77
N ASP A 78 6.67 -15.31 3.87
CA ASP A 78 6.65 -16.06 5.14
C ASP A 78 7.43 -15.32 6.24
N LEU A 79 8.66 -14.87 5.96
CA LEU A 79 9.50 -14.22 6.97
C LEU A 79 8.94 -12.86 7.41
N LEU A 80 8.40 -12.06 6.47
CA LEU A 80 7.74 -10.80 6.78
C LEU A 80 6.50 -11.03 7.65
N GLY A 81 5.67 -12.03 7.33
CA GLY A 81 4.52 -12.38 8.17
C GLY A 81 4.91 -12.90 9.56
N LEU A 82 6.02 -13.66 9.68
CA LEU A 82 6.54 -14.05 10.99
C LEU A 82 7.01 -12.83 11.81
N ARG A 83 7.68 -11.88 11.17
CA ARG A 83 8.09 -10.63 11.81
C ARG A 83 6.88 -9.84 12.28
N GLU A 84 5.88 -9.68 11.41
CA GLU A 84 4.64 -8.95 11.67
C GLU A 84 3.94 -9.47 12.92
N VAL A 85 3.59 -10.77 12.92
CA VAL A 85 2.92 -11.40 14.06
C VAL A 85 3.76 -11.32 15.32
N THR A 86 5.08 -11.50 15.23
CA THR A 86 5.94 -11.43 16.43
C THR A 86 5.92 -10.04 17.06
N LEU A 87 5.96 -8.98 16.24
CA LEU A 87 5.96 -7.60 16.72
C LEU A 87 4.60 -7.18 17.27
N ASP A 88 3.50 -7.57 16.62
CA ASP A 88 2.15 -7.33 17.12
C ASP A 88 1.89 -8.04 18.45
N GLU A 89 2.36 -9.28 18.59
CA GLU A 89 2.28 -10.03 19.84
C GLU A 89 3.09 -9.38 20.98
N MET A 90 4.18 -8.66 20.68
CA MET A 90 4.92 -7.87 21.66
C MET A 90 4.15 -6.61 22.09
N MET A 91 3.16 -6.17 21.30
CA MET A 91 2.36 -4.97 21.51
C MET A 91 0.93 -5.26 22.00
N LEU A 92 0.60 -6.49 22.38
CA LEU A 92 -0.72 -6.83 22.95
C LEU A 92 -1.10 -6.02 24.21
N HIS A 93 -0.10 -5.48 24.90
CA HIS A 93 -0.27 -4.61 26.05
C HIS A 93 0.43 -3.27 25.79
N PRO A 94 -0.13 -2.42 24.93
CA PRO A 94 0.53 -1.18 24.54
C PRO A 94 0.64 -0.24 25.73
N THR A 95 1.72 0.52 25.75
CA THR A 95 1.97 1.60 26.69
C THR A 95 1.06 2.80 26.38
N ALA A 96 0.92 3.71 27.34
CA ALA A 96 0.13 4.94 27.13
C ALA A 96 0.69 5.80 25.97
N ALA A 97 2.01 5.83 25.80
CA ALA A 97 2.65 6.57 24.71
C ALA A 97 2.34 5.96 23.34
N GLU A 98 2.29 4.64 23.24
CA GLU A 98 1.91 3.93 22.02
C GLU A 98 0.44 4.13 21.67
N VAL A 99 -0.46 4.07 22.67
CA VAL A 99 -1.89 4.39 22.49
C VAL A 99 -2.07 5.82 22.01
N GLU A 100 -1.35 6.77 22.60
CA GLU A 100 -1.39 8.17 22.17
C GLU A 100 -0.85 8.35 20.75
N ARG A 101 0.28 7.71 20.41
CA ARG A 101 0.85 7.76 19.05
C ARG A 101 -0.12 7.16 18.03
N LEU A 102 -0.74 6.02 18.33
CA LEU A 102 -1.74 5.39 17.47
C LEU A 102 -2.94 6.32 17.25
N SER A 103 -3.44 6.96 18.31
CA SER A 103 -4.54 7.94 18.21
C SER A 103 -4.18 9.11 17.30
N GLN A 104 -2.98 9.69 17.47
CA GLN A 104 -2.51 10.81 16.64
C GLN A 104 -2.37 10.40 15.17
N LEU A 105 -1.83 9.21 14.92
CA LEU A 105 -1.64 8.70 13.57
C LEU A 105 -2.98 8.35 12.91
N ASN A 106 -3.91 7.74 13.63
CA ASN A 106 -5.27 7.49 13.15
C ASN A 106 -5.98 8.79 12.75
N ASP A 107 -5.88 9.85 13.57
CA ASP A 107 -6.42 11.17 13.24
C ASP A 107 -5.75 11.81 12.02
N LYS A 108 -4.44 11.61 11.84
CA LYS A 108 -3.69 12.08 10.66
C LYS A 108 -4.17 11.34 9.41
N LEU A 109 -4.24 10.03 9.45
CA LEU A 109 -4.72 9.20 8.34
C LEU A 109 -6.16 9.54 7.95
N TYR A 110 -7.06 9.68 8.92
CA TYR A 110 -8.44 10.09 8.65
C TYR A 110 -8.51 11.45 7.93
N LYS A 111 -7.74 12.45 8.38
CA LYS A 111 -7.70 13.77 7.72
C LYS A 111 -7.12 13.69 6.31
N LEU A 112 -6.06 12.91 6.11
CA LEU A 112 -5.47 12.69 4.78
C LEU A 112 -6.44 11.96 3.84
N THR A 113 -7.22 11.00 4.34
CA THR A 113 -8.32 10.39 3.58
C THR A 113 -9.32 11.45 3.13
N LEU A 114 -9.82 12.29 4.04
CA LEU A 114 -10.76 13.35 3.68
C LEU A 114 -10.18 14.31 2.63
N GLU A 115 -8.91 14.69 2.77
CA GLU A 115 -8.19 15.51 1.80
C GLU A 115 -8.07 14.81 0.44
N CYS A 116 -7.73 13.52 0.42
CA CYS A 116 -7.62 12.71 -0.79
C CYS A 116 -8.93 12.72 -1.59
N PHE A 117 -10.05 12.43 -0.94
CA PHE A 117 -11.38 12.49 -1.57
C PHE A 117 -11.75 13.91 -2.00
N GLU A 118 -11.47 14.93 -1.19
CA GLU A 118 -11.75 16.33 -1.55
C GLU A 118 -10.96 16.78 -2.80
N GLN A 119 -9.66 16.48 -2.87
CA GLN A 119 -8.82 16.82 -4.03
C GLN A 119 -9.28 16.07 -5.28
N CYS A 120 -9.65 14.80 -5.15
CA CYS A 120 -10.22 14.00 -6.23
C CYS A 120 -11.49 14.66 -6.80
N ARG A 121 -12.43 15.04 -5.93
CA ARG A 121 -13.65 15.76 -6.31
C ARG A 121 -13.35 17.11 -6.97
N ASN A 122 -12.38 17.86 -6.45
CA ASN A 122 -12.00 19.16 -7.00
C ASN A 122 -11.42 19.04 -8.41
N LEU A 123 -10.56 18.05 -8.66
CA LEU A 123 -10.00 17.79 -9.99
C LEU A 123 -11.10 17.42 -10.97
N TRP A 124 -12.01 16.53 -10.57
CA TRP A 124 -13.13 16.15 -11.41
C TRP A 124 -14.07 17.33 -11.72
N LEU A 125 -14.46 18.13 -10.71
CA LEU A 125 -15.30 19.30 -10.92
C LEU A 125 -14.65 20.30 -11.88
N THR A 126 -13.32 20.42 -11.82
CA THR A 126 -12.54 21.26 -12.74
C THR A 126 -12.62 20.74 -14.17
N LEU A 127 -12.48 19.42 -14.37
CA LEU A 127 -12.63 18.78 -15.68
C LEU A 127 -14.08 18.89 -16.21
N TYR A 128 -15.07 18.56 -15.40
CA TYR A 128 -16.48 18.52 -15.77
C TYR A 128 -17.02 19.89 -16.21
N ARG A 129 -16.57 20.96 -15.54
CA ARG A 129 -16.98 22.35 -15.81
C ARG A 129 -16.12 23.05 -16.85
N SER A 130 -15.05 22.40 -17.32
CA SER A 130 -14.17 22.92 -18.36
C SER A 130 -14.91 23.00 -19.70
N PRO A 131 -14.62 24.01 -20.55
CA PRO A 131 -15.13 24.05 -21.93
C PRO A 131 -14.56 22.93 -22.81
N TYR A 132 -13.49 22.27 -22.37
CA TYR A 132 -12.92 21.05 -22.98
C TYR A 132 -13.68 19.80 -22.54
N LYS A 133 -14.99 19.94 -22.31
CA LYS A 133 -15.86 18.93 -21.74
C LYS A 133 -15.65 17.59 -22.45
N VAL A 134 -15.56 16.55 -21.63
CA VAL A 134 -15.54 15.12 -21.97
C VAL A 134 -16.32 14.88 -23.26
N ASP A 135 -15.59 14.61 -24.34
CA ASP A 135 -16.15 14.06 -25.56
C ASP A 135 -16.26 12.55 -25.33
N ASP A 136 -17.41 11.97 -25.61
CA ASP A 136 -17.74 10.56 -25.33
C ASP A 136 -16.78 9.54 -26.00
N ARG A 137 -15.89 10.01 -26.89
CA ARG A 137 -14.80 9.23 -27.49
C ARG A 137 -13.61 8.99 -26.54
N PHE A 138 -13.55 9.71 -25.43
CA PHE A 138 -12.47 9.61 -24.45
C PHE A 138 -12.98 8.90 -23.21
N CYS A 139 -12.27 7.84 -22.79
CA CYS A 139 -12.40 7.30 -21.46
C CYS A 139 -11.48 8.12 -20.57
N TYR A 140 -12.03 8.70 -19.52
CA TYR A 140 -11.21 9.30 -18.48
C TYR A 140 -11.30 8.37 -17.27
N ASP A 141 -10.18 8.19 -16.58
CA ASP A 141 -10.08 7.45 -15.34
C ASP A 141 -9.45 8.40 -14.32
N LEU A 142 -10.10 8.58 -13.19
CA LEU A 142 -9.59 9.41 -12.10
C LEU A 142 -9.35 8.52 -10.90
N ASP A 143 -8.09 8.48 -10.47
CA ASP A 143 -7.67 7.76 -9.29
C ASP A 143 -7.13 8.74 -8.26
N SER A 144 -7.41 8.47 -7.00
CA SER A 144 -6.81 9.15 -5.86
C SER A 144 -6.34 8.10 -4.87
N THR A 145 -5.14 8.26 -4.34
CA THR A 145 -4.49 7.27 -3.50
C THR A 145 -3.85 7.93 -2.29
N LEU A 146 -4.04 7.29 -1.13
CA LEU A 146 -3.28 7.53 0.10
C LEU A 146 -2.34 6.34 0.31
N ARG A 147 -1.07 6.61 0.56
CA ARG A 147 -0.01 5.61 0.72
C ARG A 147 1.03 6.10 1.73
N PHE A 148 1.69 5.17 2.44
CA PHE A 148 2.99 5.42 3.07
C PHE A 148 4.12 5.30 2.03
N GLU A 149 5.03 6.27 1.97
CA GLU A 149 6.15 6.25 1.03
C GLU A 149 7.45 6.54 1.78
N TYR A 150 8.40 5.62 1.69
CA TYR A 150 9.72 5.83 2.26
C TYR A 150 10.50 6.80 1.35
N ALA A 151 10.61 8.05 1.77
CA ALA A 151 11.34 9.07 1.04
C ALA A 151 12.82 9.09 1.43
N ASP A 152 13.09 9.10 2.73
CA ASP A 152 14.43 9.02 3.29
C ASP A 152 14.39 8.53 4.75
N LYS A 153 15.54 8.59 5.43
CA LYS A 153 15.68 8.12 6.82
C LYS A 153 14.76 8.84 7.82
N ASP A 154 14.28 10.04 7.50
CA ASP A 154 13.41 10.82 8.38
C ASP A 154 11.93 10.37 8.22
N SER A 155 11.63 9.49 7.24
CA SER A 155 10.31 8.84 7.07
C SER A 155 9.96 7.85 8.19
N VAL A 156 10.96 7.43 8.98
CA VAL A 156 10.84 6.49 10.10
C VAL A 156 11.18 7.18 11.41
N LEU A 157 10.22 7.22 12.34
CA LEU A 157 10.43 7.78 13.68
C LEU A 157 11.21 6.81 14.57
N HIS A 158 12.16 7.37 15.32
CA HIS A 158 12.88 6.66 16.38
C HIS A 158 12.17 6.90 17.71
N LEU A 159 11.60 5.85 18.29
CA LEU A 159 10.82 5.93 19.53
C LEU A 159 11.67 5.42 20.70
N GLU A 160 11.40 5.93 21.91
CA GLU A 160 12.18 5.58 23.11
C GLU A 160 12.16 4.08 23.44
N ASN A 161 11.16 3.34 22.95
CA ASN A 161 10.99 1.92 23.18
C ASN A 161 11.41 1.04 22.00
N ASP A 162 12.16 1.54 21.01
CA ASP A 162 12.67 0.74 19.89
C ASP A 162 13.48 -0.48 20.40
N ASP A 163 14.32 -0.29 21.41
CA ASP A 163 15.11 -1.34 22.06
C ASP A 163 14.26 -2.47 22.66
N TYR A 164 13.01 -2.18 23.06
CA TYR A 164 12.10 -3.20 23.58
C TYR A 164 11.77 -4.24 22.49
N TYR A 165 11.54 -3.79 21.26
CA TYR A 165 11.23 -4.63 20.12
C TYR A 165 12.46 -5.34 19.55
N GLY A 166 13.60 -4.65 19.55
CA GLY A 166 14.86 -5.18 19.00
C GLY A 166 14.83 -5.40 17.49
N SER A 167 13.90 -4.73 16.79
CA SER A 167 13.77 -4.68 15.34
C SER A 167 14.66 -3.59 14.76
N ASP A 168 15.22 -3.83 13.57
CA ASP A 168 15.84 -2.78 12.75
C ASP A 168 14.77 -2.07 11.92
N PHE A 169 13.99 -1.19 12.58
CA PHE A 169 12.84 -0.52 11.98
C PHE A 169 13.19 0.27 10.72
N ASP A 170 14.29 1.03 10.72
CA ASP A 170 14.74 1.81 9.56
C ASP A 170 14.91 0.92 8.33
N TYR A 171 15.66 -0.18 8.48
CA TYR A 171 15.91 -1.10 7.37
C TYR A 171 14.64 -1.82 6.93
N MET A 172 13.86 -2.31 7.90
CA MET A 172 12.72 -3.16 7.60
C MET A 172 11.56 -2.38 6.99
N ILE A 173 11.29 -1.16 7.45
CA ILE A 173 10.22 -0.33 6.88
C ILE A 173 10.58 0.09 5.45
N HIS A 174 11.82 0.52 5.22
CA HIS A 174 12.32 0.83 3.88
C HIS A 174 12.22 -0.38 2.94
N LEU A 175 12.67 -1.55 3.39
CA LEU A 175 12.59 -2.78 2.59
C LEU A 175 11.14 -3.12 2.24
N THR A 176 10.24 -3.10 3.21
CA THR A 176 8.84 -3.46 2.98
C THR A 176 8.18 -2.49 1.99
N ASP A 177 8.42 -1.18 2.11
CA ASP A 177 7.90 -0.19 1.15
C ASP A 177 8.46 -0.42 -0.27
N GLU A 178 9.75 -0.72 -0.41
CA GLU A 178 10.34 -1.00 -1.72
C GLU A 178 9.77 -2.30 -2.34
N LEU A 179 9.57 -3.35 -1.54
CA LEU A 179 8.97 -4.62 -2.00
C LEU A 179 7.52 -4.44 -2.46
N LEU A 180 6.75 -3.62 -1.75
CA LEU A 180 5.38 -3.23 -2.11
C LEU A 180 5.37 -2.42 -3.40
N SER A 181 6.17 -1.36 -3.47
CA SER A 181 6.21 -0.43 -4.61
C SER A 181 6.73 -1.05 -5.92
N THR A 182 7.53 -2.11 -5.83
CA THR A 182 8.04 -2.86 -7.00
C THR A 182 7.18 -4.06 -7.40
N GLY A 183 6.08 -4.33 -6.68
CA GLY A 183 5.21 -5.48 -6.93
C GLY A 183 5.91 -6.82 -6.69
N HIS A 184 6.92 -6.84 -5.81
CA HIS A 184 7.63 -8.06 -5.42
C HIS A 184 6.90 -8.84 -4.32
N CYS A 185 5.98 -8.20 -3.60
CA CYS A 185 4.98 -8.83 -2.74
C CYS A 185 3.59 -8.78 -3.40
N LYS A 186 2.73 -9.77 -3.08
CA LYS A 186 1.37 -9.90 -3.65
C LYS A 186 0.34 -8.97 -2.99
N MET A 187 0.79 -7.97 -2.26
CA MET A 187 -0.04 -7.13 -1.40
C MET A 187 -0.32 -5.79 -2.07
N ASP A 188 -1.45 -5.18 -1.71
CA ASP A 188 -1.79 -3.85 -2.18
C ASP A 188 -0.89 -2.82 -1.50
N THR A 189 -0.89 -1.63 -2.06
CA THR A 189 -0.08 -0.49 -1.66
C THR A 189 -0.90 0.77 -1.46
N ILE A 190 -2.22 0.64 -1.64
CA ILE A 190 -3.21 1.69 -1.48
C ILE A 190 -3.89 1.47 -0.14
N VAL A 191 -3.63 2.38 0.78
CA VAL A 191 -4.23 2.39 2.11
C VAL A 191 -5.69 2.84 2.04
N ASN A 192 -5.96 3.84 1.20
CA ASN A 192 -7.31 4.30 0.88
C ASN A 192 -7.28 5.10 -0.43
N GLY A 193 -8.43 5.29 -1.06
CA GLY A 193 -8.53 6.01 -2.30
C GLY A 193 -9.94 6.01 -2.88
N ALA A 194 -10.11 6.79 -3.93
CA ALA A 194 -11.30 6.76 -4.77
C ALA A 194 -10.88 6.59 -6.23
N SER A 195 -11.61 5.75 -6.95
CA SER A 195 -11.49 5.60 -8.40
C SER A 195 -12.86 5.82 -9.03
N ALA A 196 -12.91 6.60 -10.11
CA ALA A 196 -14.13 6.84 -10.86
C ALA A 196 -13.85 6.84 -12.36
N ASN A 197 -14.72 6.15 -13.10
CA ASN A 197 -14.70 6.11 -14.57
C ASN A 197 -15.79 7.04 -15.11
N PHE A 198 -15.43 7.91 -16.04
CA PHE A 198 -16.34 8.97 -16.47
C PHE A 198 -17.30 8.53 -17.57
N PHE A 199 -18.37 7.84 -17.19
CA PHE A 199 -19.50 7.53 -18.07
C PHE A 199 -20.85 8.10 -17.59
N ASP A 200 -20.90 8.66 -16.37
CA ASP A 200 -22.14 9.06 -15.69
C ASP A 200 -22.27 10.59 -15.48
N ASN A 201 -23.41 11.02 -14.93
CA ASN A 201 -23.74 12.43 -14.70
C ASN A 201 -23.04 13.01 -13.44
N GLU A 202 -23.13 14.34 -13.24
CA GLU A 202 -22.44 15.05 -12.15
C GLU A 202 -22.76 14.45 -10.76
N GLU A 203 -24.02 14.13 -10.50
CA GLU A 203 -24.47 13.67 -9.19
C GLU A 203 -23.95 12.27 -8.86
N ASP A 204 -23.99 11.36 -9.84
CA ASP A 204 -23.53 9.99 -9.67
C ASP A 204 -22.02 9.92 -9.42
N THR A 205 -21.20 10.64 -10.20
CA THR A 205 -19.75 10.67 -9.97
C THR A 205 -19.39 11.29 -8.62
N LEU A 206 -20.09 12.36 -8.19
CA LEU A 206 -19.84 12.94 -6.86
C LEU A 206 -20.15 11.98 -5.72
N ARG A 207 -21.15 11.10 -5.91
CA ARG A 207 -21.49 10.08 -4.94
C ARG A 207 -20.42 8.99 -4.86
N GLU A 208 -19.81 8.61 -5.98
CA GLU A 208 -18.68 7.66 -6.01
C GLU A 208 -17.41 8.25 -5.39
N LEU A 209 -17.19 9.55 -5.58
CA LEU A 209 -16.06 10.28 -5.00
C LEU A 209 -16.32 10.75 -3.55
N THR A 210 -17.22 10.09 -2.82
CA THR A 210 -17.49 10.37 -1.41
C THR A 210 -16.95 9.23 -0.55
N ASP A 211 -16.28 9.57 0.54
CA ASP A 211 -15.84 8.57 1.51
C ASP A 211 -17.06 7.98 2.22
N THR A 212 -17.36 6.72 1.90
CA THR A 212 -18.44 5.94 2.51
C THR A 212 -17.93 4.92 3.52
N LEU A 213 -16.60 4.76 3.64
CA LEU A 213 -16.01 3.76 4.53
C LEU A 213 -15.90 4.33 5.95
N ASP A 214 -15.46 5.58 6.10
CA ASP A 214 -15.38 6.22 7.42
C ASP A 214 -16.70 6.91 7.83
N ASP A 215 -17.74 6.10 8.07
CA ASP A 215 -19.10 6.55 8.42
C ASP A 215 -19.33 6.87 9.92
N GLY A 216 -18.25 6.82 10.72
CA GLY A 216 -18.28 6.95 12.17
C GLY A 216 -18.34 5.62 12.92
N THR A 217 -18.41 4.49 12.21
CA THR A 217 -18.22 3.15 12.77
C THR A 217 -16.73 2.79 12.74
N SER A 218 -16.20 2.29 13.86
CA SER A 218 -14.79 1.92 13.95
C SER A 218 -14.46 0.68 13.11
N TRP A 219 -13.37 0.74 12.35
CA TRP A 219 -12.78 -0.36 11.57
C TRP A 219 -11.81 -1.23 12.38
N ALA A 220 -11.99 -1.30 13.70
CA ALA A 220 -11.05 -2.04 14.57
C ALA A 220 -11.19 -3.56 14.38
N GLU A 221 -10.17 -4.20 13.81
CA GLU A 221 -10.08 -5.65 13.58
C GLU A 221 -8.72 -6.20 14.05
N GLY A 222 -8.63 -7.51 14.32
CA GLY A 222 -7.35 -8.15 14.66
C GLY A 222 -6.70 -7.52 15.90
N TYR A 223 -5.43 -7.13 15.79
CA TYR A 223 -4.69 -6.48 16.87
C TYR A 223 -5.18 -5.06 17.18
N LEU A 224 -5.91 -4.40 16.27
CA LEU A 224 -6.61 -3.14 16.54
C LEU A 224 -7.85 -3.34 17.42
N HIS A 225 -8.41 -4.55 17.48
CA HIS A 225 -9.49 -4.91 18.41
C HIS A 225 -8.97 -5.18 19.84
N ASN A 226 -8.19 -4.24 20.36
CA ASN A 226 -7.60 -4.26 21.69
C ASN A 226 -8.32 -3.27 22.61
N LYS A 227 -8.60 -3.68 23.86
CA LYS A 227 -9.25 -2.83 24.86
C LYS A 227 -8.56 -1.49 25.10
N ALA A 228 -7.26 -1.41 24.88
CA ALA A 228 -6.52 -0.16 24.98
C ALA A 228 -7.03 0.90 23.99
N TYR A 229 -7.63 0.48 22.87
CA TYR A 229 -8.11 1.33 21.79
C TYR A 229 -9.64 1.49 21.75
N ASP A 230 -10.41 0.90 22.68
CA ASP A 230 -11.89 0.93 22.71
C ASP A 230 -12.50 2.35 22.68
N HIS A 231 -11.71 3.36 23.07
CA HIS A 231 -12.11 4.76 23.10
C HIS A 231 -11.83 5.51 21.79
N LEU A 232 -11.16 4.87 20.84
CA LEU A 232 -10.83 5.41 19.52
C LEU A 232 -11.82 4.89 18.49
N CYS A 233 -12.16 5.73 17.50
CA CYS A 233 -12.79 5.29 16.27
C CYS A 233 -11.68 5.07 15.24
N ILE A 234 -11.30 3.82 15.02
CA ILE A 234 -10.27 3.46 14.06
C ILE A 234 -10.82 3.72 12.64
N CYS A 235 -10.10 4.53 11.87
CA CYS A 235 -10.47 4.83 10.48
C CYS A 235 -10.06 3.69 9.55
N TYR A 236 -10.66 3.65 8.36
CA TYR A 236 -10.40 2.63 7.35
C TYR A 236 -8.92 2.61 6.94
N ALA A 237 -8.26 3.77 6.82
CA ALA A 237 -6.85 3.84 6.45
C ALA A 237 -5.92 3.17 7.49
N MET A 238 -6.17 3.36 8.79
CA MET A 238 -5.44 2.66 9.84
C MET A 238 -5.70 1.15 9.80
N HIS A 239 -6.95 0.76 9.53
CA HIS A 239 -7.32 -0.64 9.34
C HIS A 239 -6.56 -1.25 8.16
N ALA A 240 -6.62 -0.63 6.98
CA ALA A 240 -5.99 -1.14 5.77
C ALA A 240 -4.48 -1.32 5.91
N LEU A 241 -3.78 -0.36 6.53
CA LEU A 241 -2.36 -0.50 6.83
C LEU A 241 -2.05 -1.77 7.65
N HIS A 242 -2.92 -2.13 8.60
CA HIS A 242 -2.66 -3.25 9.51
C HIS A 242 -3.21 -4.58 9.02
N THR A 243 -4.30 -4.60 8.23
CA THR A 243 -5.03 -5.82 7.87
C THR A 243 -4.92 -6.20 6.39
N HIS A 244 -4.53 -5.26 5.53
CA HIS A 244 -4.40 -5.48 4.08
C HIS A 244 -2.96 -5.36 3.59
N GLU A 245 -2.11 -4.68 4.37
CA GLU A 245 -0.69 -4.46 4.08
C GLU A 245 0.21 -5.18 5.10
N PRO A 246 1.48 -5.50 4.77
CA PRO A 246 2.39 -6.28 5.62
C PRO A 246 3.00 -5.47 6.78
N TRP A 247 2.24 -4.58 7.38
CA TRP A 247 2.72 -3.71 8.45
C TRP A 247 2.19 -4.17 9.80
N CYS A 248 3.11 -4.43 10.73
CA CYS A 248 2.72 -4.59 12.13
C CYS A 248 2.45 -3.23 12.78
N LEU A 249 1.69 -3.22 13.87
CA LEU A 249 1.40 -2.00 14.64
C LEU A 249 2.68 -1.26 15.04
N PRO A 250 3.76 -1.92 15.51
CA PRO A 250 5.02 -1.22 15.78
C PRO A 250 5.62 -0.50 14.56
N ASP A 251 5.54 -1.07 13.35
CA ASP A 251 6.00 -0.38 12.14
C ASP A 251 5.12 0.84 11.86
N ILE A 252 3.80 0.66 11.91
CA ILE A 252 2.81 1.72 11.67
C ILE A 252 3.05 2.91 12.61
N LEU A 253 3.29 2.69 13.90
CA LEU A 253 3.58 3.78 14.84
C LEU A 253 4.81 4.63 14.48
N ARG A 254 5.74 4.07 13.70
CA ARG A 254 6.98 4.72 13.27
C ARG A 254 6.87 5.37 11.90
N MET A 255 5.82 5.11 11.14
CA MET A 255 5.58 5.79 9.85
C MET A 255 5.28 7.27 10.06
N ASP A 256 5.94 8.15 9.30
CA ASP A 256 5.59 9.58 9.28
C ASP A 256 5.34 10.18 7.89
N ASP A 257 5.88 9.58 6.83
CA ASP A 257 5.73 10.11 5.46
C ASP A 257 4.59 9.41 4.70
N PHE A 258 3.48 10.13 4.57
CA PHE A 258 2.31 9.70 3.81
C PHE A 258 2.10 10.63 2.62
N THR A 259 1.86 10.02 1.46
CA THR A 259 1.59 10.72 0.20
C THR A 259 0.11 10.60 -0.16
N VAL A 260 -0.49 11.74 -0.54
CA VAL A 260 -1.78 11.80 -1.23
C VAL A 260 -1.50 12.13 -2.69
N SER A 261 -1.91 11.25 -3.61
CA SER A 261 -1.81 11.46 -5.05
C SER A 261 -3.20 11.48 -5.67
N VAL A 262 -3.39 12.32 -6.68
CA VAL A 262 -4.60 12.36 -7.51
C VAL A 262 -4.18 12.40 -8.97
N GLU A 263 -4.57 11.38 -9.74
CA GLU A 263 -4.18 11.17 -11.13
C GLU A 263 -5.40 11.15 -12.03
N LEU A 264 -5.40 12.01 -13.06
CA LEU A 264 -6.34 11.92 -14.17
C LEU A 264 -5.65 11.27 -15.37
N LYS A 265 -6.13 10.10 -15.76
CA LYS A 265 -5.74 9.40 -17.00
C LYS A 265 -6.82 9.61 -18.04
N TYR A 266 -6.41 9.70 -19.30
CA TYR A 266 -7.33 9.71 -20.42
C TYR A 266 -6.84 8.71 -21.46
N ASP A 267 -7.76 7.91 -21.96
CA ASP A 267 -7.53 6.93 -23.01
C ASP A 267 -8.47 7.17 -24.18
N ARG A 268 -7.90 7.14 -25.39
CA ARG A 268 -8.64 7.16 -26.64
C ARG A 268 -8.24 5.97 -27.49
N ASN A 269 -9.17 5.03 -27.66
CA ASN A 269 -8.99 3.91 -28.56
C ASN A 269 -9.31 4.33 -30.01
N ILE A 270 -8.28 4.46 -30.84
CA ILE A 270 -8.44 4.79 -32.28
C ILE A 270 -8.50 3.50 -33.09
N SER A 271 -9.52 3.36 -33.93
CA SER A 271 -9.66 2.18 -34.79
C SER A 271 -10.45 2.56 -36.03
N GLU A 272 -9.78 2.55 -37.19
CA GLU A 272 -10.39 2.91 -38.49
C GLU A 272 -11.70 2.13 -38.74
N GLN A 273 -11.77 0.86 -38.34
CA GLN A 273 -12.97 0.03 -38.50
C GLN A 273 -14.13 0.38 -37.55
N ARG A 274 -13.85 0.92 -36.35
CA ARG A 274 -14.87 1.41 -35.42
C ARG A 274 -15.26 2.85 -35.75
N ASP A 275 -14.29 3.69 -36.11
CA ASP A 275 -14.51 5.10 -36.45
C ASP A 275 -15.40 5.27 -37.70
N ILE A 276 -15.30 4.36 -38.68
CA ILE A 276 -16.22 4.32 -39.83
C ILE A 276 -17.69 4.10 -39.41
N ARG A 277 -17.95 3.35 -38.32
CA ARG A 277 -19.32 3.14 -37.83
C ARG A 277 -19.87 4.38 -37.13
N TYR A 278 -19.04 5.10 -36.37
CA TYR A 278 -19.45 6.35 -35.70
C TYR A 278 -19.69 7.50 -36.69
N ALA A 279 -19.00 7.53 -37.83
CA ALA A 279 -19.23 8.50 -38.89
C ALA A 279 -20.63 8.35 -39.55
N ASP A 280 -21.17 7.13 -39.62
CA ASP A 280 -22.50 6.86 -40.19
C ASP A 280 -23.66 7.27 -39.25
N ASP A 281 -23.39 7.47 -37.96
CA ASP A 281 -24.38 7.85 -36.93
C ASP A 281 -24.61 9.38 -36.82
N GLY A 282 -23.96 10.17 -37.68
CA GLY A 282 -24.20 11.62 -37.81
C GLY A 282 -23.46 12.53 -36.81
N ASN A 283 -22.59 11.98 -35.97
CA ASN A 283 -21.70 12.73 -35.09
C ASN A 283 -20.32 12.92 -35.75
N GLU A 284 -20.28 13.64 -36.88
CA GLU A 284 -19.03 14.12 -37.46
C GLU A 284 -18.49 15.29 -36.61
N THR A 285 -17.69 14.98 -35.61
CA THR A 285 -16.69 15.92 -35.10
C THR A 285 -15.35 15.20 -35.03
N ASP A 286 -14.68 15.02 -36.17
CA ASP A 286 -13.24 14.75 -36.21
C ASP A 286 -12.54 15.75 -35.25
N PRO A 287 -11.56 15.35 -34.41
CA PRO A 287 -10.85 16.34 -33.60
C PRO A 287 -10.29 17.38 -34.57
N HIS A 288 -10.78 18.62 -34.47
CA HIS A 288 -10.20 19.72 -35.21
C HIS A 288 -8.75 19.86 -34.73
N TRP A 289 -7.83 19.19 -35.41
CA TRP A 289 -6.43 19.56 -35.37
C TRP A 289 -6.38 21.02 -35.81
N PRO A 290 -5.78 21.94 -35.03
CA PRO A 290 -5.65 23.31 -35.48
C PRO A 290 -4.97 23.28 -36.84
N GLU A 291 -5.57 23.91 -37.86
CA GLU A 291 -5.16 23.83 -39.27
C GLU A 291 -3.70 24.26 -39.54
N ASN A 292 -2.97 24.67 -38.49
CA ASN A 292 -1.59 25.13 -38.52
C ASN A 292 -0.62 24.22 -37.76
N VAL A 293 -0.84 22.88 -37.72
CA VAL A 293 0.21 21.97 -37.24
C VAL A 293 1.28 21.81 -38.33
N PRO A 294 2.51 22.33 -38.16
CA PRO A 294 3.49 22.43 -39.25
C PRO A 294 3.98 21.09 -39.81
N CYS A 295 3.69 19.97 -39.13
CA CYS A 295 4.09 18.63 -39.54
C CYS A 295 3.09 17.93 -40.49
N LEU A 296 1.92 18.51 -40.75
CA LEU A 296 0.94 17.96 -41.71
C LEU A 296 1.04 18.60 -43.11
N ASP A 297 1.77 19.71 -43.24
CA ASP A 297 2.07 20.35 -44.52
C ASP A 297 3.36 19.79 -45.15
N ARG A 298 3.26 18.62 -45.82
CA ARG A 298 4.20 18.09 -46.83
C ARG A 298 3.68 16.70 -47.25
N THR A 299 3.35 16.37 -48.49
CA THR A 299 3.66 16.92 -49.82
C THR A 299 2.68 16.31 -50.82
N GLN A 300 1.79 17.10 -51.42
CA GLN A 300 1.34 16.84 -52.79
C GLN A 300 1.90 17.95 -53.67
N LYS A 301 2.97 17.65 -54.40
CA LYS A 301 3.36 18.28 -55.67
C LYS A 301 4.59 17.56 -56.23
N GLY A 302 4.38 16.86 -57.33
CA GLY A 302 5.38 16.12 -58.10
C GLY A 302 4.72 15.00 -58.86
#